data_AF-A0A9W7KVB5-F1
#
_entry.id   AF-A0A9W7KVB5-F1
#
_cell.length_a   1.000
_cell.length_b   1.000
_cell.length_c   1.000
_cell.angle_alpha   90.00
_cell.angle_beta   90.00
_cell.angle_gamma   90.00
#
_symmetry.space_group_name_H-M   'P 1'
#
loop_
_entity.id
_entity.type
_entity.pdbx_description
1 polymer ?
#
loop_
_entity_poly.entity_id
_entity_poly.type
_entity_poly.pdbx_seq_one_letter_code
_entity_poly.pdbx_strand_id
1 'polypeptide(L)'
;MSALHQPPTTALPTINDTLEIIHYHLLPSDLYTLCFTSKSIKQYLLSVRPSLSLLISERIIDYDTGKFPLNAITSKVLGVPVQELSQGNLHECMGVEPPGPAASKGPWRHLVNERWKHSPHRPELEQCYLQWLHSVIGPLMISNGETEMYYSRELLIRYHTPYRDNEGEFKNDIKRQQCEGSARPYGKRKGINRPGISTKRHADRDYGHPTGEVNVWLPVNDRVWGGNSLWRDRTVWEGERRWEGEESSRAFELRFGEAILWYGNGCKHETRKNDTEVTRVSFDFRVIPGSLFEKRAECRTFDERGNYFLRMDLMNEL
;
A
#
# COMPACT_ATOMS: atom_id res chain seq x y z
N MET A 1 59.29 -39.92 -20.41
CA MET A 1 58.19 -39.18 -21.05
C MET A 1 57.18 -38.84 -19.97
N SER A 2 57.26 -37.62 -19.42
CA SER A 2 56.33 -37.14 -18.38
C SER A 2 55.14 -36.50 -19.09
N ALA A 3 53.95 -37.10 -18.93
CA ALA A 3 52.72 -36.54 -19.48
C ALA A 3 52.30 -35.34 -18.63
N LEU A 4 52.48 -34.14 -19.18
CA LEU A 4 51.95 -32.90 -18.62
C LEU A 4 50.43 -33.00 -18.56
N HIS A 5 49.89 -33.17 -17.35
CA HIS A 5 48.47 -32.99 -17.07
C HIS A 5 48.08 -31.56 -17.44
N GLN A 6 47.30 -31.41 -18.52
CA GLN A 6 46.64 -30.14 -18.78
C GLN A 6 45.54 -29.93 -17.74
N PRO A 7 45.47 -28.75 -17.11
CA PRO A 7 44.39 -28.45 -16.18
C PRO A 7 43.05 -28.49 -16.92
N PRO A 8 41.98 -29.00 -16.29
CA PRO A 8 40.66 -29.04 -16.91
C PRO A 8 40.24 -27.62 -17.29
N THR A 9 39.91 -27.44 -18.56
CA THR A 9 39.34 -26.21 -19.09
C THR A 9 37.92 -26.10 -18.55
N THR A 10 37.75 -25.47 -17.39
CA THR A 10 36.42 -25.12 -16.89
C THR A 10 35.88 -24.02 -17.80
N ALA A 11 34.95 -24.39 -18.68
CA ALA A 11 34.22 -23.42 -19.50
C ALA A 11 33.60 -22.37 -18.57
N LEU A 12 33.76 -21.09 -18.90
CA LEU A 12 33.10 -20.03 -18.16
C LEU A 12 31.58 -20.26 -18.22
N PRO A 13 30.86 -20.05 -17.11
CA PRO A 13 29.41 -20.17 -17.11
C PRO A 13 28.83 -19.28 -18.20
N THR A 14 27.85 -19.79 -18.93
CA THR A 14 27.10 -18.97 -19.87
C THR A 14 26.33 -17.89 -19.11
N ILE A 15 25.89 -16.85 -19.80
CA ILE A 15 24.98 -15.85 -19.21
C ILE A 15 23.74 -16.53 -18.63
N ASN A 16 23.25 -17.60 -19.25
CA ASN A 16 22.10 -18.36 -18.77
C ASN A 16 22.41 -19.09 -17.45
N ASP A 17 23.57 -19.73 -17.33
CA ASP A 17 23.98 -20.41 -16.09
C ASP A 17 24.13 -19.41 -14.92
N THR A 18 24.62 -18.21 -15.21
CA THR A 18 24.75 -17.14 -14.22
C THR A 18 23.37 -16.61 -13.80
N LEU A 19 22.44 -16.46 -14.74
CA LEU A 19 21.08 -15.98 -14.47
C LEU A 19 20.24 -17.01 -13.70
N GLU A 20 20.45 -18.31 -13.92
CA GLU A 20 19.81 -19.37 -13.13
C GLU A 20 20.23 -19.34 -11.65
N ILE A 21 21.52 -19.13 -11.37
CA ILE A 21 22.03 -18.99 -9.99
C ILE A 21 21.47 -17.73 -9.32
N ILE A 22 21.40 -16.62 -10.06
CA ILE A 22 20.85 -15.35 -9.60
C ILE A 22 19.37 -15.50 -9.20
N HIS A 23 18.59 -16.26 -9.96
CA HIS A 23 17.16 -16.43 -9.74
C HIS A 23 16.81 -17.02 -8.37
N TYR A 24 17.50 -18.07 -7.90
CA TYR A 24 17.11 -18.78 -6.67
C TYR A 24 17.53 -18.08 -5.37
N HIS A 25 18.49 -17.17 -5.43
CA HIS A 25 19.07 -16.58 -4.21
C HIS A 25 18.72 -15.11 -4.01
N LEU A 26 18.15 -14.44 -5.01
CA LEU A 26 17.77 -13.04 -4.92
C LEU A 26 16.39 -12.82 -4.31
N LEU A 27 16.29 -11.74 -3.54
CA LEU A 27 15.01 -11.28 -3.02
C LEU A 27 14.15 -10.70 -4.14
N PRO A 28 12.81 -10.70 -3.99
CA PRO A 28 11.92 -9.97 -4.89
C PRO A 28 12.35 -8.51 -5.12
N SER A 29 12.85 -7.81 -4.10
CA SER A 29 13.41 -6.46 -4.25
C SER A 29 14.62 -6.41 -5.18
N ASP A 30 15.52 -7.39 -5.11
CA ASP A 30 16.73 -7.42 -5.93
C ASP A 30 16.39 -7.76 -7.38
N LEU A 31 15.44 -8.68 -7.59
CA LEU A 31 14.91 -9.02 -8.91
C LEU A 31 14.18 -7.83 -9.54
N TYR A 32 13.39 -7.10 -8.74
CA TYR A 32 12.79 -5.84 -9.16
C TYR A 32 13.89 -4.88 -9.64
N THR A 33 14.96 -4.69 -8.86
CA THR A 33 16.07 -3.81 -9.24
C THR A 33 16.73 -4.24 -10.55
N LEU A 34 16.97 -5.54 -10.73
CA LEU A 34 17.57 -6.09 -11.95
C LEU A 34 16.73 -5.82 -13.20
N CYS A 35 15.40 -5.82 -13.10
CA CYS A 35 14.49 -5.48 -14.20
C CYS A 35 14.69 -4.05 -14.75
N PHE A 36 15.42 -3.17 -14.07
CA PHE A 36 15.73 -1.82 -14.55
C PHE A 36 17.17 -1.66 -15.04
N THR A 37 18.00 -2.71 -14.99
CA THR A 37 19.40 -2.64 -15.45
C THR A 37 19.55 -2.85 -16.95
N SER A 38 18.70 -3.70 -17.56
CA SER A 38 18.69 -3.95 -19.00
C SER A 38 17.32 -4.47 -19.47
N LYS A 39 16.94 -4.12 -20.70
CA LYS A 39 15.75 -4.66 -21.37
C LYS A 39 15.81 -6.18 -21.51
N SER A 40 16.98 -6.74 -21.83
CA SER A 40 17.15 -8.20 -21.99
C SER A 40 17.00 -8.94 -20.66
N ILE A 41 17.61 -8.40 -19.58
CA ILE A 41 17.47 -8.94 -18.22
C ILE A 41 16.01 -8.89 -17.77
N LYS A 42 15.33 -7.75 -17.98
CA LYS A 42 13.90 -7.61 -17.69
C LYS A 42 13.06 -8.66 -18.42
N GLN A 43 13.27 -8.82 -19.73
CA GLN A 43 12.52 -9.80 -20.54
C GLN A 43 12.75 -11.23 -20.06
N TYR A 44 14.00 -11.59 -19.78
CA TYR A 44 14.33 -12.90 -19.22
C TYR A 44 13.66 -13.11 -17.86
N LEU A 45 13.81 -12.18 -16.92
CA LEU A 45 13.23 -12.28 -15.58
C LEU A 45 11.70 -12.40 -15.63
N LEU A 46 11.04 -11.64 -16.52
CA LEU A 46 9.59 -11.75 -16.72
C LEU A 46 9.16 -13.06 -17.38
N SER A 47 10.02 -13.68 -18.21
CA SER A 47 9.73 -15.00 -18.78
C SER A 47 9.83 -16.14 -17.76
N VAL A 48 10.73 -16.03 -16.78
CA VAL A 48 10.93 -17.06 -15.74
C VAL A 48 10.12 -16.78 -14.46
N ARG A 49 9.78 -15.52 -14.19
CA ARG A 49 8.93 -15.06 -13.09
C ARG A 49 7.94 -13.99 -13.56
N PRO A 50 6.85 -14.38 -14.22
CA PRO A 50 5.86 -13.42 -14.72
C PRO A 50 5.26 -12.54 -13.61
N SER A 51 5.15 -13.04 -12.38
CA SER A 51 4.67 -12.33 -11.20
C SER A 51 5.45 -11.04 -10.84
N LEU A 52 6.72 -10.92 -11.26
CA LEU A 52 7.47 -9.67 -11.13
C LEU A 52 6.81 -8.52 -11.91
N SER A 53 5.98 -8.81 -12.91
CA SER A 53 5.23 -7.80 -13.66
C SER A 53 4.22 -7.03 -12.79
N LEU A 54 3.83 -7.60 -11.63
CA LEU A 54 2.96 -6.96 -10.64
C LEU A 54 3.72 -5.93 -9.79
N LEU A 55 5.04 -6.09 -9.65
CA LEU A 55 5.89 -5.12 -8.95
C LEU A 55 6.33 -3.96 -9.85
N ILE A 56 6.53 -4.23 -11.14
CA ILE A 56 7.17 -3.29 -12.07
C ILE A 56 6.19 -2.23 -12.60
N SER A 57 4.89 -2.51 -12.62
CA SER A 57 3.92 -1.63 -13.25
C SER A 57 2.68 -1.47 -12.40
N GLU A 58 2.38 -0.22 -12.06
CA GLU A 58 1.12 0.20 -11.47
C GLU A 58 -0.03 -0.21 -12.40
N ARG A 59 -1.14 -0.71 -11.84
CA ARG A 59 -2.32 -1.09 -12.61
C ARG A 59 -3.57 -0.57 -11.93
N ILE A 60 -4.35 0.21 -12.67
CA ILE A 60 -5.74 0.47 -12.29
C ILE A 60 -6.54 -0.77 -12.66
N ILE A 61 -7.35 -1.25 -11.73
CA ILE A 61 -8.19 -2.43 -11.87
C ILE A 61 -9.63 -1.98 -11.66
N ASP A 62 -10.45 -2.18 -12.69
CA ASP A 62 -11.89 -2.00 -12.60
C ASP A 62 -12.54 -3.22 -11.93
N TYR A 63 -13.56 -2.98 -11.13
CA TYR A 63 -14.41 -4.03 -10.56
C TYR A 63 -15.89 -3.67 -10.63
N ASP A 64 -16.73 -4.70 -10.68
CA ASP A 64 -18.18 -4.55 -10.70
C ASP A 64 -18.68 -4.07 -9.33
N THR A 65 -19.12 -2.82 -9.26
CA THR A 65 -19.64 -2.19 -8.03
C THR A 65 -21.03 -2.70 -7.64
N GLY A 66 -21.78 -3.30 -8.56
CA GLY A 66 -23.03 -4.00 -8.26
C GLY A 66 -22.76 -5.35 -7.56
N LYS A 67 -21.72 -6.07 -8.00
CA LYS A 67 -21.27 -7.30 -7.35
C LYS A 67 -20.52 -7.03 -6.03
N PHE A 68 -19.73 -5.98 -5.99
CA PHE A 68 -18.91 -5.59 -4.82
C PHE A 68 -19.24 -4.17 -4.36
N PRO A 69 -20.39 -3.96 -3.70
CA PRO A 69 -20.86 -2.64 -3.28
C PRO A 69 -20.14 -2.16 -2.01
N LEU A 70 -18.81 -2.08 -2.07
CA LEU A 70 -17.95 -1.80 -0.92
C LEU A 70 -18.29 -0.47 -0.24
N ASN A 71 -18.70 0.56 -0.97
CA ASN A 71 -19.14 1.83 -0.38
C ASN A 71 -20.44 1.66 0.43
N ALA A 72 -21.44 0.93 -0.08
CA ALA A 72 -22.70 0.70 0.60
C ALA A 72 -22.51 -0.14 1.87
N ILE A 73 -21.69 -1.20 1.80
CA ILE A 73 -21.37 -2.01 2.98
C ILE A 73 -20.58 -1.18 4.00
N THR A 74 -19.61 -0.37 3.55
CA THR A 74 -18.86 0.54 4.44
C THR A 74 -19.77 1.58 5.10
N SER A 75 -20.75 2.10 4.36
CA SER A 75 -21.77 3.03 4.85
C SER A 75 -22.59 2.39 5.98
N LYS A 76 -23.01 1.13 5.84
CA LYS A 76 -23.65 0.36 6.94
C LYS A 76 -22.71 0.17 8.12
N VAL A 77 -21.44 -0.19 7.87
CA VAL A 77 -20.43 -0.40 8.93
C VAL A 77 -20.24 0.86 9.77
N LEU A 78 -20.15 2.01 9.10
CA LEU A 78 -19.93 3.30 9.74
C LEU A 78 -21.22 3.98 10.21
N GLY A 79 -22.40 3.45 9.87
CA GLY A 79 -23.70 4.04 10.22
C GLY A 79 -23.86 5.46 9.67
N VAL A 80 -23.50 5.68 8.41
CA VAL A 80 -23.62 6.96 7.70
C VAL A 80 -24.27 6.74 6.33
N PRO A 81 -25.03 7.69 5.76
CA PRO A 81 -25.57 7.55 4.40
C PRO A 81 -24.46 7.34 3.36
N VAL A 82 -24.74 6.54 2.32
CA VAL A 82 -23.74 6.25 1.28
C VAL A 82 -23.30 7.51 0.52
N GLN A 83 -24.21 8.46 0.30
CA GLN A 83 -23.93 9.74 -0.35
C GLN A 83 -22.89 10.55 0.45
N GLU A 84 -23.03 10.57 1.77
CA GLU A 84 -22.13 11.26 2.67
C GLU A 84 -20.76 10.59 2.78
N LEU A 85 -20.71 9.25 2.70
CA LEU A 85 -19.45 8.52 2.57
C LEU A 85 -18.76 8.82 1.24
N SER A 86 -19.54 8.87 0.16
CA SER A 86 -19.06 8.97 -1.22
C SER A 86 -18.52 10.36 -1.56
N GLN A 87 -19.25 11.41 -1.16
CA GLN A 87 -19.03 12.80 -1.59
C GLN A 87 -18.90 13.77 -0.41
N GLY A 88 -19.28 13.34 0.78
CA GLY A 88 -19.48 14.23 1.90
C GLY A 88 -18.26 14.38 2.81
N ASN A 89 -18.51 15.14 3.86
CA ASN A 89 -17.57 15.34 4.94
C ASN A 89 -17.93 14.42 6.12
N LEU A 90 -17.27 13.27 6.19
CA LEU A 90 -17.62 12.19 7.14
C LEU A 90 -17.77 12.69 8.59
N HIS A 91 -16.91 13.61 9.06
CA HIS A 91 -16.98 14.10 10.43
C HIS A 91 -18.23 14.96 10.72
N GLU A 92 -18.69 15.75 9.75
CA GLU A 92 -19.92 16.54 9.89
C GLU A 92 -21.13 15.62 10.04
N CYS A 93 -21.18 14.54 9.26
CA CYS A 93 -22.27 13.55 9.30
C CYS A 93 -22.32 12.76 10.60
N MET A 94 -21.18 12.61 11.27
CA MET A 94 -21.10 11.92 12.54
C MET A 94 -21.44 12.82 13.73
N GLY A 95 -21.72 14.11 13.50
CA GLY A 95 -22.08 15.06 14.56
C GLY A 95 -20.96 15.27 15.58
N VAL A 96 -19.71 15.10 15.15
CA VAL A 96 -18.51 15.23 15.99
C VAL A 96 -17.69 16.43 15.54
N GLU A 97 -16.96 17.02 16.49
CA GLU A 97 -16.07 18.13 16.18
C GLU A 97 -15.13 17.79 15.01
N PRO A 98 -14.84 18.76 14.14
CA PRO A 98 -13.96 18.56 13.03
C PRO A 98 -12.59 18.05 13.52
N PRO A 99 -11.88 17.29 12.69
CA PRO A 99 -10.49 16.97 12.94
C PRO A 99 -9.74 18.27 13.19
N GLY A 100 -9.08 18.37 14.35
CA GLY A 100 -8.10 19.43 14.57
C GLY A 100 -6.93 19.31 13.57
N PRO A 101 -5.87 20.11 13.75
CA PRO A 101 -4.73 20.15 12.82
C PRO A 101 -4.15 18.77 12.49
N ALA A 102 -4.24 17.82 13.43
CA ALA A 102 -3.93 16.42 13.18
C ALA A 102 -5.16 15.67 12.60
N ALA A 103 -5.26 15.61 11.28
CA ALA A 103 -6.26 14.82 10.52
C ALA A 103 -6.30 13.32 10.89
N SER A 104 -5.33 12.83 11.66
CA SER A 104 -5.27 11.46 12.16
C SER A 104 -5.58 11.34 13.66
N LYS A 105 -6.11 12.37 14.32
CA LYS A 105 -6.40 12.36 15.76
C LYS A 105 -7.74 13.03 16.06
N GLY A 106 -8.20 12.84 17.30
CA GLY A 106 -9.39 13.49 17.85
C GLY A 106 -10.57 12.54 18.10
N PRO A 107 -11.64 13.05 18.73
CA PRO A 107 -12.82 12.27 19.11
C PRO A 107 -13.49 11.57 17.93
N TRP A 108 -13.56 12.24 16.77
CA TRP A 108 -14.17 11.68 15.56
C TRP A 108 -13.49 10.37 15.12
N ARG A 109 -12.14 10.32 15.13
CA ARG A 109 -11.39 9.12 14.73
C ARG A 109 -11.65 7.97 15.68
N HIS A 110 -11.77 8.26 16.97
CA HIS A 110 -12.13 7.24 17.96
C HIS A 110 -13.53 6.69 17.66
N LEU A 111 -14.53 7.56 17.48
CA LEU A 111 -15.89 7.15 17.13
C LEU A 111 -15.94 6.27 15.88
N VAL A 112 -15.25 6.68 14.80
CA VAL A 112 -15.14 5.91 13.56
C VAL A 112 -14.52 4.54 13.79
N ASN A 113 -13.42 4.48 14.54
CA ASN A 113 -12.75 3.22 14.84
C ASN A 113 -13.63 2.30 15.71
N GLU A 114 -14.39 2.85 16.65
CA GLU A 114 -15.33 2.08 17.47
C GLU A 114 -16.48 1.52 16.62
N ARG A 115 -17.08 2.35 15.74
CA ARG A 115 -18.09 1.88 14.78
C ARG A 115 -17.53 0.78 13.87
N TRP A 116 -16.34 0.99 13.31
CA TRP A 116 -15.67 -0.02 12.48
C TRP A 116 -15.43 -1.34 13.21
N LYS A 117 -14.87 -1.29 14.42
CA LYS A 117 -14.52 -2.49 15.20
C LYS A 117 -15.74 -3.28 15.66
N HIS A 118 -16.80 -2.58 16.07
CA HIS A 118 -17.96 -3.17 16.73
C HIS A 118 -19.21 -3.26 15.83
N SER A 119 -19.10 -2.91 14.55
CA SER A 119 -20.25 -3.00 13.64
C SER A 119 -20.69 -4.45 13.44
N PRO A 120 -22.01 -4.73 13.52
CA PRO A 120 -22.55 -6.03 13.13
C PRO A 120 -22.44 -6.30 11.61
N HIS A 121 -22.16 -5.28 10.81
CA HIS A 121 -21.98 -5.40 9.35
C HIS A 121 -20.54 -5.72 8.94
N ARG A 122 -19.60 -5.77 9.89
CA ARG A 122 -18.20 -6.07 9.58
C ARG A 122 -18.00 -7.46 8.94
N PRO A 123 -18.68 -8.54 9.36
CA PRO A 123 -18.58 -9.84 8.68
C PRO A 123 -19.04 -9.80 7.22
N GLU A 124 -20.08 -9.03 6.89
CA GLU A 124 -20.56 -8.82 5.50
C GLU A 124 -19.44 -8.18 4.65
N LEU A 125 -18.73 -7.19 5.22
CA LEU A 125 -17.60 -6.54 4.55
C LEU A 125 -16.40 -7.46 4.36
N GLU A 126 -16.05 -8.24 5.38
CA GLU A 126 -14.95 -9.21 5.31
C GLU A 126 -15.24 -10.30 4.28
N GLN A 127 -16.48 -10.80 4.21
CA GLN A 127 -16.89 -11.74 3.17
C GLN A 127 -16.82 -11.12 1.76
N CYS A 128 -17.32 -9.90 1.59
CA CYS A 128 -17.24 -9.17 0.32
C CYS A 128 -15.79 -8.95 -0.11
N TYR A 129 -14.91 -8.61 0.83
CA TYR A 129 -13.47 -8.46 0.59
C TYR A 129 -12.82 -9.76 0.07
N LEU A 130 -13.10 -10.91 0.71
CA LEU A 130 -12.57 -12.19 0.26
C LEU A 130 -13.06 -12.55 -1.15
N GLN A 131 -14.36 -12.36 -1.42
CA GLN A 131 -14.92 -12.58 -2.75
C GLN A 131 -14.34 -11.64 -3.80
N TRP A 132 -14.06 -10.39 -3.42
CA TRP A 132 -13.40 -9.40 -4.29
C TRP A 132 -11.97 -9.83 -4.59
N LEU A 133 -11.17 -10.22 -3.58
CA LEU A 133 -9.82 -10.74 -3.77
C LEU A 133 -9.82 -11.91 -4.76
N HIS A 134 -10.69 -12.90 -4.52
CA HIS A 134 -10.78 -14.07 -5.38
C HIS A 134 -11.21 -13.70 -6.81
N SER A 135 -12.25 -12.88 -6.98
CA SER A 135 -12.82 -12.58 -8.31
C SER A 135 -12.04 -11.54 -9.11
N VAL A 136 -11.30 -10.66 -8.46
CA VAL A 136 -10.63 -9.50 -9.08
C VAL A 136 -9.12 -9.67 -9.11
N ILE A 137 -8.51 -10.05 -7.97
CA ILE A 137 -7.05 -10.23 -7.88
C ILE A 137 -6.64 -11.65 -8.30
N GLY A 138 -7.44 -12.67 -7.96
CA GLY A 138 -7.17 -14.06 -8.31
C GLY A 138 -6.84 -14.28 -9.80
N PRO A 139 -7.68 -13.82 -10.75
CA PRO A 139 -7.39 -13.93 -12.18
C PRO A 139 -6.09 -13.24 -12.60
N LEU A 140 -5.75 -12.10 -11.98
CA LEU A 140 -4.49 -11.42 -12.23
C LEU A 140 -3.31 -12.28 -11.77
N MET A 141 -3.39 -12.89 -10.58
CA MET A 141 -2.35 -13.78 -10.07
C MET A 141 -2.19 -15.03 -10.96
N ILE A 142 -3.29 -15.69 -11.31
CA ILE A 142 -3.31 -16.86 -12.20
C ILE A 142 -2.69 -16.53 -13.57
N SER A 143 -3.03 -15.38 -14.15
CA SER A 143 -2.45 -14.93 -15.44
C SER A 143 -0.93 -14.67 -15.36
N ASN A 144 -0.38 -14.56 -14.15
CA ASN A 144 1.06 -14.45 -13.89
C ASN A 144 1.68 -15.78 -13.44
N GLY A 145 0.98 -16.90 -13.63
CA GLY A 145 1.51 -18.24 -13.34
C GLY A 145 1.44 -18.64 -11.86
N GLU A 146 0.71 -17.88 -11.04
CA GLU A 146 0.54 -18.22 -9.63
C GLU A 146 -0.58 -19.25 -9.42
N THR A 147 -0.34 -20.18 -8.49
CA THR A 147 -1.35 -21.16 -8.03
C THR A 147 -1.89 -20.82 -6.65
N GLU A 148 -1.24 -19.89 -5.95
CA GLU A 148 -1.63 -19.39 -4.64
C GLU A 148 -1.26 -17.91 -4.53
N MET A 149 -1.93 -17.22 -3.63
CA MET A 149 -1.49 -15.90 -3.17
C MET A 149 -1.63 -15.78 -1.66
N TYR A 150 -0.91 -14.81 -1.09
CA TYR A 150 -1.04 -14.44 0.30
C TYR A 150 -1.65 -13.05 0.39
N TYR A 151 -2.60 -12.82 1.29
CA TYR A 151 -3.31 -11.54 1.39
C TYR A 151 -3.41 -11.08 2.84
N SER A 152 -3.45 -9.76 3.06
CA SER A 152 -3.63 -9.20 4.40
C SER A 152 -4.93 -9.71 5.01
N ARG A 153 -4.86 -10.30 6.19
CA ARG A 153 -6.03 -10.81 6.92
C ARG A 153 -7.07 -9.72 7.18
N GLU A 154 -6.61 -8.52 7.54
CA GLU A 154 -7.49 -7.40 7.87
C GLU A 154 -7.53 -6.38 6.74
N LEU A 155 -8.75 -6.00 6.37
CA LEU A 155 -8.99 -4.89 5.46
C LEU A 155 -8.80 -3.56 6.20
N LEU A 156 -7.63 -2.94 6.06
CA LEU A 156 -7.31 -1.73 6.81
C LEU A 156 -8.01 -0.51 6.21
N ILE A 157 -9.01 0.00 6.93
CA ILE A 157 -9.68 1.25 6.56
C ILE A 157 -8.82 2.47 6.92
N ARG A 158 -8.77 3.44 6.02
CA ARG A 158 -8.02 4.69 6.13
C ARG A 158 -8.94 5.86 5.87
N TYR A 159 -8.66 6.95 6.59
CA TYR A 159 -9.41 8.21 6.48
C TYR A 159 -8.44 9.36 6.24
N HIS A 160 -8.85 10.31 5.41
CA HIS A 160 -8.09 11.53 5.16
C HIS A 160 -9.05 12.70 4.98
N THR A 161 -9.24 13.44 6.06
CA THR A 161 -10.25 14.50 6.17
C THR A 161 -9.80 15.80 5.52
N PRO A 162 -10.72 16.63 5.03
CA PRO A 162 -10.44 18.01 4.63
C PRO A 162 -9.65 18.74 5.69
N TYR A 163 -8.70 19.54 5.24
CA TYR A 163 -7.94 20.42 6.11
C TYR A 163 -8.38 21.87 5.89
N ARG A 164 -8.91 22.49 6.94
CA ARG A 164 -9.30 23.90 6.91
C ARG A 164 -8.16 24.74 7.53
N ASP A 165 -7.59 25.65 6.75
CA ASP A 165 -6.67 26.67 7.27
C ASP A 165 -7.48 27.64 8.15
N ASN A 166 -7.63 27.34 9.44
CA ASN A 166 -8.03 28.38 10.38
C ASN A 166 -6.80 29.28 10.59
N GLU A 167 -6.71 30.39 9.85
CA GLU A 167 -5.57 31.33 9.84
C GLU A 167 -5.10 31.77 11.25
N GLY A 168 -5.96 31.66 12.27
CA GLY A 168 -5.67 31.97 13.66
C GLY A 168 -4.94 30.88 14.47
N GLU A 169 -5.12 29.59 14.16
CA GLU A 169 -4.55 28.49 14.97
C GLU A 169 -3.09 28.18 14.61
N PHE A 170 -2.72 28.31 13.34
CA PHE A 170 -1.36 28.01 12.87
C PHE A 170 -0.30 28.92 13.50
N LYS A 171 -0.63 30.20 13.74
CA LYS A 171 0.25 31.17 14.42
C LYS A 171 0.51 30.81 15.88
N ASN A 172 -0.44 30.15 16.55
CA ASN A 172 -0.30 29.73 17.94
C ASN A 172 0.53 28.45 18.09
N ASP A 173 0.45 27.53 17.13
CA ASP A 173 1.25 26.30 17.12
C ASP A 173 2.74 26.57 16.85
N ILE A 174 3.07 27.50 15.94
CA ILE A 174 4.46 27.93 15.71
C ILE A 174 5.04 28.59 16.98
N LYS A 175 4.25 29.44 17.66
CA LYS A 175 4.69 30.07 18.93
C LYS A 175 4.92 29.05 20.04
N ARG A 176 4.06 28.04 20.20
CA ARG A 176 4.27 26.96 21.19
C ARG A 176 5.52 26.14 20.89
N GLN A 177 5.80 25.87 19.61
CA GLN A 177 6.98 25.09 19.21
C GLN A 177 8.30 25.84 19.39
N GLN A 178 8.31 27.17 19.30
CA GLN A 178 9.51 27.98 19.55
C GLN A 178 9.84 28.14 21.05
N CYS A 179 8.85 27.99 21.94
CA CYS A 179 9.07 28.14 23.39
C CYS A 179 9.56 26.84 24.08
N GLU A 180 9.39 25.66 23.50
CA GLU A 180 9.83 24.39 24.11
C GLU A 180 11.25 23.97 23.67
N GLY A 181 12.24 24.82 23.97
CA GLY A 181 13.68 24.53 23.83
C GLY A 181 14.24 23.56 24.87
N SER A 182 13.64 22.38 25.04
CA SER A 182 14.19 21.33 25.93
C SER A 182 14.64 20.11 25.14
N ALA A 183 15.91 19.75 25.29
CA ALA A 183 16.48 18.50 24.80
C ALA A 183 15.64 17.33 25.36
N ARG A 184 14.95 16.60 24.48
CA ARG A 184 14.10 15.46 24.88
C ARG A 184 14.67 14.13 24.38
N PRO A 185 14.45 13.04 25.14
CA PRO A 185 15.15 11.78 24.95
C PRO A 185 14.74 11.09 23.66
N TYR A 186 15.71 10.41 23.06
CA TYR A 186 15.56 9.52 21.92
C TYR A 186 14.54 8.41 22.26
N GLY A 187 13.51 8.21 21.43
CA GLY A 187 12.65 7.02 21.52
C GLY A 187 11.15 7.18 21.23
N LYS A 188 10.58 8.39 21.23
CA LYS A 188 9.17 8.59 20.83
C LYS A 188 9.09 8.92 19.34
N ARG A 189 8.34 8.11 18.58
CA ARG A 189 7.96 8.39 17.18
C ARG A 189 7.50 9.85 17.10
N LYS A 190 8.26 10.73 16.44
CA LYS A 190 7.80 12.09 16.15
C LYS A 190 6.48 11.94 15.41
N GLY A 191 5.38 12.32 16.05
CA GLY A 191 4.10 12.48 15.39
C GLY A 191 4.27 13.30 14.12
N ILE A 192 3.29 13.20 13.23
CA ILE A 192 3.25 14.07 12.07
C ILE A 192 3.09 15.51 12.57
N ASN A 193 4.17 16.28 12.59
CA ASN A 193 4.19 17.70 12.95
C ASN A 193 3.74 18.59 11.77
N ARG A 194 3.08 18.00 10.77
CA ARG A 194 2.52 18.71 9.62
C ARG A 194 1.00 18.61 9.69
N PRO A 195 0.32 19.72 9.98
CA PRO A 195 -1.13 19.77 9.97
C PRO A 195 -1.72 19.26 8.65
N GLY A 196 -2.82 18.52 8.72
CA GLY A 196 -3.54 18.02 7.54
C GLY A 196 -2.93 16.80 6.86
N ILE A 197 -1.79 16.28 7.33
CA ILE A 197 -1.14 15.09 6.75
C ILE A 197 -1.41 13.86 7.63
N SER A 198 -1.95 12.80 7.04
CA SER A 198 -2.25 11.53 7.72
C SER A 198 -1.05 10.58 7.78
N THR A 199 -0.19 10.60 6.76
CA THR A 199 0.95 9.69 6.60
C THR A 199 2.14 10.43 6.01
N LYS A 200 3.31 10.33 6.65
CA LYS A 200 4.58 10.89 6.13
C LYS A 200 5.07 10.06 4.95
N ARG A 201 5.91 10.65 4.10
CA ARG A 201 6.64 9.90 3.06
C ARG A 201 7.47 8.76 3.64
N HIS A 202 7.20 7.56 3.14
CA HIS A 202 7.88 6.31 3.50
C HIS A 202 7.65 5.27 2.40
N ALA A 203 8.38 4.17 2.43
CA ALA A 203 8.03 2.95 1.71
C ALA A 203 7.70 1.84 2.73
N ASP A 204 6.84 0.88 2.40
CA ASP A 204 6.41 -0.14 3.39
C ASP A 204 7.60 -1.02 3.86
N ARG A 205 8.67 -1.16 3.03
CA ARG A 205 9.93 -1.81 3.45
C ARG A 205 10.60 -1.16 4.65
N ASP A 206 10.40 0.15 4.86
CA ASP A 206 10.95 0.88 6.00
C ASP A 206 10.34 0.41 7.34
N TYR A 207 9.24 -0.35 7.28
CA TYR A 207 8.56 -0.94 8.42
C TYR A 207 8.75 -2.46 8.55
N GLY A 208 9.61 -3.06 7.73
CA GLY A 208 9.94 -4.49 7.79
C GLY A 208 8.89 -5.40 7.14
N HIS A 209 8.21 -4.90 6.12
CA HIS A 209 7.28 -5.68 5.30
C HIS A 209 8.02 -6.60 4.31
N PRO A 210 7.42 -7.75 3.89
CA PRO A 210 8.00 -8.64 2.87
C PRO A 210 8.23 -7.94 1.54
N THR A 211 9.34 -8.22 0.87
CA THR A 211 9.70 -7.47 -0.35
C THR A 211 8.88 -7.86 -1.59
N GLY A 212 8.23 -9.03 -1.55
CA GLY A 212 7.32 -9.48 -2.61
C GLY A 212 5.92 -8.87 -2.55
N GLU A 213 5.59 -8.07 -1.53
CA GLU A 213 4.23 -7.55 -1.38
C GLU A 213 3.88 -6.47 -2.40
N VAL A 214 2.61 -6.48 -2.79
CA VAL A 214 2.00 -5.50 -3.67
C VAL A 214 0.86 -4.84 -2.91
N ASN A 215 0.83 -3.52 -2.92
CA ASN A 215 -0.22 -2.74 -2.29
C ASN A 215 -1.43 -2.68 -3.21
N VAL A 216 -2.60 -2.93 -2.63
CA VAL A 216 -3.89 -2.61 -3.24
C VAL A 216 -4.50 -1.46 -2.46
N TRP A 217 -4.74 -0.35 -3.16
CA TRP A 217 -5.42 0.81 -2.60
C TRP A 217 -6.75 1.04 -3.30
N LEU A 218 -7.83 1.03 -2.52
CA LEU A 218 -9.20 1.00 -3.02
C LEU A 218 -10.01 2.10 -2.31
N PRO A 219 -10.25 3.25 -2.96
CA PRO A 219 -11.14 4.27 -2.43
C PRO A 219 -12.61 3.85 -2.54
N VAL A 220 -13.41 4.18 -1.51
CA VAL A 220 -14.87 3.96 -1.55
C VAL A 220 -15.65 5.26 -1.79
N ASN A 221 -14.94 6.38 -1.97
CA ASN A 221 -15.50 7.64 -2.46
C ASN A 221 -15.82 7.55 -3.95
N ASP A 222 -16.72 8.41 -4.43
CA ASP A 222 -17.06 8.50 -5.86
C ASP A 222 -15.82 8.86 -6.71
N ARG A 223 -14.93 9.69 -6.15
CA ARG A 223 -13.66 10.05 -6.78
C ARG A 223 -12.63 10.45 -5.72
N VAL A 224 -11.36 10.15 -5.99
CA VAL A 224 -10.19 10.67 -5.27
C VAL A 224 -9.21 11.31 -6.25
N TRP A 225 -8.65 12.46 -5.88
CA TRP A 225 -7.72 13.26 -6.68
C TRP A 225 -6.98 14.26 -5.80
N GLY A 226 -5.86 14.81 -6.30
CA GLY A 226 -5.15 15.91 -5.64
C GLY A 226 -4.86 15.64 -4.15
N GLY A 227 -5.16 16.61 -3.28
CA GLY A 227 -4.87 16.52 -1.85
C GLY A 227 -5.58 15.40 -1.11
N ASN A 228 -6.76 14.95 -1.57
CA ASN A 228 -7.47 13.85 -0.92
C ASN A 228 -6.96 12.46 -1.33
N SER A 229 -5.99 12.37 -2.23
CA SER A 229 -5.45 11.10 -2.76
C SER A 229 -4.24 10.56 -1.98
N LEU A 230 -3.82 9.34 -2.29
CA LEU A 230 -2.53 8.79 -1.95
C LEU A 230 -1.51 9.21 -3.01
N TRP A 231 -0.37 9.75 -2.56
CA TRP A 231 0.70 10.22 -3.42
C TRP A 231 1.86 9.23 -3.40
N ARG A 232 2.46 8.96 -4.55
CA ARG A 232 3.65 8.10 -4.67
C ARG A 232 4.67 8.67 -5.65
N ASP A 233 5.92 8.26 -5.50
CA ASP A 233 6.99 8.59 -6.44
C ASP A 233 6.78 7.85 -7.77
N ARG A 234 7.26 8.36 -8.91
CA ARG A 234 7.04 7.66 -10.19
C ARG A 234 7.84 6.37 -10.28
N THR A 235 8.94 6.27 -9.55
CA THR A 235 9.76 5.07 -9.49
C THR A 235 10.30 4.85 -8.09
N VAL A 236 10.69 3.60 -7.78
CA VAL A 236 11.39 3.24 -6.53
C VAL A 236 12.68 4.04 -6.33
N TRP A 237 13.37 4.41 -7.42
CA TRP A 237 14.67 5.08 -7.39
C TRP A 237 14.60 6.61 -7.23
N GLU A 238 13.48 7.23 -7.60
CA GLU A 238 13.28 8.67 -7.41
C GLU A 238 13.29 9.05 -5.93
N GLY A 239 12.89 8.13 -5.04
CA GLY A 239 12.95 8.32 -3.60
C GLY A 239 14.36 8.33 -3.02
N GLU A 240 15.36 7.80 -3.73
CA GLU A 240 16.76 7.72 -3.29
C GLU A 240 17.60 8.92 -3.76
N ARG A 241 17.19 9.58 -4.85
CA ARG A 241 17.79 10.85 -5.26
C ARG A 241 17.41 11.93 -4.25
N ARG A 242 18.41 12.71 -3.83
CA ARG A 242 18.23 13.84 -2.92
C ARG A 242 17.27 14.84 -3.58
N TRP A 243 16.05 14.90 -3.06
CA TRP A 243 15.02 15.92 -3.25
C TRP A 243 15.34 17.00 -4.29
N GLU A 244 14.91 16.80 -5.53
CA GLU A 244 14.74 17.88 -6.52
C GLU A 244 13.24 18.14 -6.69
N GLY A 245 12.57 18.54 -5.60
CA GLY A 245 11.24 19.18 -5.64
C GLY A 245 9.98 18.29 -5.62
N GLU A 246 8.84 18.96 -5.45
CA GLU A 246 7.47 18.40 -5.43
C GLU A 246 7.04 17.69 -6.74
N GLU A 247 7.81 17.87 -7.82
CA GLU A 247 7.47 17.47 -9.19
C GLU A 247 7.59 15.96 -9.47
N SER A 248 8.27 15.21 -8.59
CA SER A 248 8.49 13.77 -8.75
C SER A 248 7.28 12.93 -8.37
N SER A 249 6.53 13.28 -7.32
CA SER A 249 5.39 12.45 -6.85
C SER A 249 4.09 12.76 -7.59
N ARG A 250 3.21 11.77 -7.73
CA ARG A 250 1.89 11.89 -8.35
C ARG A 250 0.79 11.34 -7.45
N ALA A 251 -0.38 11.98 -7.49
CA ALA A 251 -1.61 11.47 -6.86
C ALA A 251 -2.18 10.29 -7.67
N PHE A 252 -2.73 9.28 -6.99
CA PHE A 252 -3.60 8.30 -7.65
C PHE A 252 -4.97 8.93 -7.90
N GLU A 253 -5.35 9.10 -9.17
CA GLU A 253 -6.70 9.56 -9.50
C GLU A 253 -7.56 8.36 -9.84
N LEU A 254 -8.57 8.10 -9.00
CA LEU A 254 -9.45 6.94 -9.11
C LEU A 254 -10.91 7.35 -8.87
N ARG A 255 -11.84 6.54 -9.36
CA ARG A 255 -13.28 6.61 -9.12
C ARG A 255 -13.75 5.39 -8.33
N PHE A 256 -14.96 5.47 -7.77
CA PHE A 256 -15.58 4.28 -7.22
C PHE A 256 -15.75 3.21 -8.31
N GLY A 257 -15.36 1.97 -8.00
CA GLY A 257 -15.22 0.89 -8.99
C GLY A 257 -13.81 0.70 -9.52
N GLU A 258 -12.86 1.57 -9.16
CA GLU A 258 -11.44 1.42 -9.50
C GLU A 258 -10.61 1.15 -8.22
N ALA A 259 -9.60 0.29 -8.36
CA ALA A 259 -8.55 0.08 -7.37
C ALA A 259 -7.19 0.23 -8.05
N ILE A 260 -6.14 0.55 -7.30
CA ILE A 260 -4.77 0.53 -7.81
C ILE A 260 -3.97 -0.60 -7.15
N LEU A 261 -3.36 -1.43 -7.98
CA LEU A 261 -2.31 -2.38 -7.61
C LEU A 261 -0.94 -1.78 -7.94
N TRP A 262 -0.04 -1.68 -6.96
CA TRP A 262 1.25 -1.02 -7.14
C TRP A 262 2.28 -1.44 -6.08
N TYR A 263 3.56 -1.19 -6.33
CA TYR A 263 4.66 -1.64 -5.47
C TYR A 263 5.03 -0.62 -4.37
N GLY A 264 4.12 -0.41 -3.40
CA GLY A 264 4.34 0.50 -2.27
C GLY A 264 5.39 0.04 -1.24
N ASN A 265 5.80 -1.23 -1.31
CA ASN A 265 6.94 -1.73 -0.53
C ASN A 265 8.26 -1.06 -0.90
N GLY A 266 8.53 -0.91 -2.20
CA GLY A 266 9.70 -0.19 -2.69
C GLY A 266 9.44 1.30 -2.95
N CYS A 267 8.24 1.64 -3.40
CA CYS A 267 7.92 2.99 -3.84
C CYS A 267 7.51 3.89 -2.66
N LYS A 268 8.21 5.01 -2.51
CA LYS A 268 7.86 5.98 -1.46
C LYS A 268 6.52 6.63 -1.75
N HIS A 269 5.75 6.81 -0.70
CA HIS A 269 4.39 7.34 -0.77
C HIS A 269 4.00 8.09 0.50
N GLU A 270 3.02 9.00 0.37
CA GLU A 270 2.54 9.85 1.44
C GLU A 270 1.09 10.29 1.22
N THR A 271 0.51 10.92 2.23
CA THR A 271 -0.67 11.79 2.02
C THR A 271 -0.22 13.23 2.00
N ARG A 272 -0.81 14.07 1.16
CA ARG A 272 -0.63 15.52 1.24
C ARG A 272 -1.70 16.13 2.13
N LYS A 273 -1.74 17.46 2.22
CA LYS A 273 -2.86 18.15 2.84
C LYS A 273 -4.10 17.94 1.96
N ASN A 274 -5.19 17.49 2.56
CA ASN A 274 -6.47 17.41 1.85
C ASN A 274 -7.07 18.80 1.72
N ASP A 275 -6.89 19.42 0.55
CA ASP A 275 -7.44 20.71 0.15
C ASP A 275 -8.81 20.58 -0.56
N THR A 276 -9.39 19.39 -0.55
CA THR A 276 -10.76 19.14 -1.05
C THR A 276 -11.76 19.21 0.09
N GLU A 277 -13.05 19.31 -0.23
CA GLU A 277 -14.15 19.28 0.74
C GLU A 277 -14.57 17.85 1.14
N VAL A 278 -13.96 16.82 0.55
CA VAL A 278 -14.37 15.42 0.73
C VAL A 278 -13.44 14.72 1.71
N THR A 279 -14.01 14.02 2.70
CA THR A 279 -13.21 13.07 3.50
C THR A 279 -12.95 11.82 2.66
N ARG A 280 -11.69 11.56 2.33
CA ARG A 280 -11.35 10.28 1.69
C ARG A 280 -11.54 9.14 2.69
N VAL A 281 -12.26 8.11 2.27
CA VAL A 281 -12.31 6.79 2.87
C VAL A 281 -11.78 5.77 1.87
N SER A 282 -10.81 4.97 2.29
CA SER A 282 -10.18 3.97 1.41
C SER A 282 -9.75 2.73 2.19
N PHE A 283 -9.70 1.61 1.52
CA PHE A 283 -9.01 0.41 1.98
C PHE A 283 -7.59 0.35 1.46
N ASP A 284 -6.69 -0.14 2.30
CA ASP A 284 -5.27 -0.27 2.03
C ASP A 284 -4.82 -1.64 2.53
N PHE A 285 -4.63 -2.61 1.64
CA PHE A 285 -4.24 -3.97 1.98
C PHE A 285 -3.15 -4.46 1.03
N ARG A 286 -2.51 -5.58 1.39
CA ARG A 286 -1.41 -6.14 0.63
C ARG A 286 -1.76 -7.54 0.14
N VAL A 287 -1.22 -7.87 -1.03
CA VAL A 287 -1.21 -9.21 -1.60
C VAL A 287 0.21 -9.58 -2.00
N ILE A 288 0.54 -10.85 -1.95
CA ILE A 288 1.86 -11.39 -2.30
C ILE A 288 1.64 -12.58 -3.22
N PRO A 289 2.16 -12.56 -4.46
CA PRO A 289 2.20 -13.73 -5.32
C PRO A 289 2.88 -14.90 -4.59
N GLY A 290 2.35 -16.12 -4.72
CA GLY A 290 2.91 -17.30 -4.04
C GLY A 290 4.41 -17.48 -4.27
N SER A 291 4.85 -17.32 -5.52
CA SER A 291 6.26 -17.40 -5.92
C SER A 291 7.17 -16.32 -5.32
N LEU A 292 6.60 -15.23 -4.79
CA LEU A 292 7.31 -14.11 -4.18
C LEU A 292 7.15 -14.07 -2.64
N PHE A 293 6.44 -15.04 -2.04
CA PHE A 293 6.21 -15.06 -0.61
C PHE A 293 7.43 -15.56 0.18
N GLU A 294 7.99 -14.67 0.99
CA GLU A 294 9.16 -14.96 1.83
C GLU A 294 8.73 -15.41 3.24
N LYS A 295 8.93 -16.69 3.55
CA LYS A 295 8.75 -17.22 4.91
C LYS A 295 9.96 -16.86 5.79
N ARG A 296 10.09 -15.58 6.20
CA ARG A 296 11.15 -15.12 7.11
C ARG A 296 10.61 -14.85 8.50
N ALA A 297 11.36 -15.26 9.53
CA ALA A 297 11.02 -15.04 10.94
C ALA A 297 11.05 -13.56 11.35
N GLU A 298 11.81 -12.72 10.63
CA GLU A 298 11.98 -11.29 10.92
C GLU A 298 10.96 -10.39 10.22
N CYS A 299 10.26 -10.93 9.22
CA CYS A 299 9.12 -10.25 8.63
C CYS A 299 8.09 -10.08 9.73
N ARG A 300 7.66 -8.84 9.99
CA ARG A 300 6.59 -8.53 10.97
C ARG A 300 5.22 -8.92 10.42
N THR A 301 5.16 -10.08 9.79
CA THR A 301 3.97 -10.76 9.29
C THR A 301 3.28 -11.56 10.39
N PHE A 302 3.72 -11.41 11.64
CA PHE A 302 3.07 -11.94 12.82
C PHE A 302 2.68 -10.77 13.72
N ASP A 303 1.39 -10.63 14.01
CA ASP A 303 0.89 -9.79 15.10
C ASP A 303 0.46 -10.68 16.28
N GLU A 304 0.02 -10.06 17.38
CA GLU A 304 -0.48 -10.76 18.57
C GLU A 304 -1.64 -11.74 18.28
N ARG A 305 -2.28 -11.62 17.11
CA ARG A 305 -3.40 -12.44 16.65
C ARG A 305 -2.94 -13.52 15.64
N GLY A 306 -1.65 -13.69 15.40
CA GLY A 306 -1.09 -14.70 14.49
C GLY A 306 -0.67 -14.12 13.14
N ASN A 307 -0.80 -14.92 12.07
CA ASN A 307 -0.32 -14.54 10.74
C ASN A 307 -1.09 -13.33 10.19
N TYR A 308 -0.38 -12.26 9.88
CA TYR A 308 -0.87 -11.08 9.19
C TYR A 308 -1.32 -11.40 7.76
N PHE A 309 -0.63 -12.35 7.10
CA PHE A 309 -0.98 -12.84 5.78
C PHE A 309 -1.66 -14.21 5.86
N LEU A 310 -2.79 -14.35 5.19
CA LEU A 310 -3.48 -15.62 4.97
C LEU A 310 -3.21 -16.13 3.55
N ARG A 311 -3.16 -17.44 3.37
CA ARG A 311 -2.98 -18.09 2.08
C ARG A 311 -4.35 -18.30 1.43
N MET A 312 -4.46 -18.03 0.14
CA MET A 312 -5.60 -18.36 -0.72
C MET A 312 -5.11 -19.29 -1.83
N ASP A 313 -5.77 -20.42 -2.00
CA ASP A 313 -5.53 -21.35 -3.11
C ASP A 313 -6.33 -20.87 -4.33
N LEU A 314 -5.65 -20.57 -5.43
CA LEU A 314 -6.29 -19.99 -6.61
C LEU A 314 -6.83 -21.04 -7.57
N MET A 315 -6.49 -22.31 -7.38
CA MET A 315 -6.86 -23.40 -8.29
C MET A 315 -8.06 -24.19 -7.78
N ASN A 316 -8.29 -24.20 -6.46
CA ASN A 316 -9.34 -25.00 -5.81
C ASN A 316 -10.61 -24.19 -5.47
N GLU A 317 -10.62 -22.88 -5.73
CA GLU A 317 -11.72 -21.96 -5.36
C GLU A 317 -12.51 -21.39 -6.56
N LEU A 318 -12.15 -21.79 -7.80
CA LEU A 318 -12.91 -21.56 -9.04
C LEU A 318 -13.82 -22.76 -9.36
#